data_AF-A0A519S0U4-F1
#
_entry.id   AF-A0A519S0U4-F1
#
_cell.length_a   1.000
_cell.length_b   1.000
_cell.length_c   1.000
_cell.angle_alpha   90.00
_cell.angle_beta   90.00
_cell.angle_gamma   90.00
#
_symmetry.space_group_name_H-M   'P 1'
#
loop_
_entity.id
_entity.type
_entity.pdbx_description
1 polymer ?
#
loop_
_entity_poly.entity_id
_entity_poly.type
_entity_poly.pdbx_seq_one_letter_code
_entity_poly.pdbx_strand_id
1 'polypeptide(L)'
;MSDNQFSPSRTIAHQLTEEDATRIQAQFFAQVYGWMAVGLALTGGMALFAASSPALQQFIFGSRIIFFGLIILELVIVGFLSARIFQWSLAQAKAAFVGYALLNGLTLSVIFLAYTASSIASTFFTTALMFGVMSAFGYFTKSDLSGWGKLL
;
A
#
# COMPACT_ATOMS: atom_id res chain seq x y z
N MET A 1 -30.43 -58.15 -10.46
CA MET A 1 -29.56 -57.58 -11.50
C MET A 1 -30.05 -56.16 -11.75
N SER A 2 -29.43 -55.18 -11.09
CA SER A 2 -28.36 -54.31 -11.64
C SER A 2 -29.00 -53.19 -12.49
N ASP A 3 -28.95 -51.91 -12.18
CA ASP A 3 -27.92 -51.14 -11.48
C ASP A 3 -28.53 -49.89 -10.83
N ASN A 4 -28.17 -49.68 -9.56
CA ASN A 4 -28.39 -48.42 -8.88
C ASN A 4 -27.33 -47.44 -9.38
N GLN A 5 -27.65 -46.64 -10.40
CA GLN A 5 -26.77 -45.58 -10.90
C GLN A 5 -26.76 -44.39 -9.93
N PHE A 6 -26.12 -44.59 -8.78
CA PHE A 6 -25.54 -43.48 -8.05
C PHE A 6 -24.30 -43.04 -8.81
N SER A 7 -24.45 -42.09 -9.74
CA SER A 7 -23.32 -41.28 -10.15
C SER A 7 -22.95 -40.42 -8.95
N PRO A 8 -21.79 -40.62 -8.28
CA PRO A 8 -21.35 -39.64 -7.33
C PRO A 8 -21.17 -38.35 -8.14
N SER A 9 -22.04 -37.37 -7.91
CA SER A 9 -21.74 -36.00 -8.29
C SER A 9 -20.34 -35.75 -7.73
N ARG A 10 -19.33 -35.71 -8.60
CA ARG A 10 -17.99 -35.30 -8.23
C ARG A 10 -18.16 -33.89 -7.71
N THR A 11 -18.35 -33.76 -6.40
CA THR A 11 -18.13 -32.54 -5.69
C THR A 11 -16.72 -32.15 -6.09
N ILE A 12 -16.63 -31.16 -6.98
CA ILE A 12 -15.39 -30.56 -7.44
C ILE A 12 -14.85 -29.83 -6.21
N ALA A 13 -14.27 -30.58 -5.27
CA ALA A 13 -13.22 -30.07 -4.45
C ALA A 13 -12.12 -29.70 -5.45
N HIS A 14 -12.10 -28.44 -5.85
CA HIS A 14 -11.03 -27.87 -6.65
C HIS A 14 -9.77 -28.05 -5.81
N GLN A 15 -9.08 -29.17 -6.00
CA GLN A 15 -7.75 -29.37 -5.44
C GLN A 15 -6.90 -28.31 -6.11
N LEU A 16 -6.67 -27.19 -5.43
CA LEU A 16 -5.72 -26.17 -5.85
C LEU A 16 -4.40 -26.92 -6.04
N THR A 17 -3.99 -27.10 -7.28
CA THR A 17 -2.68 -27.70 -7.55
C THR A 17 -1.61 -26.76 -6.98
N GLU A 18 -0.45 -27.27 -6.58
CA GLU A 18 0.64 -26.43 -6.06
C GLU A 18 1.04 -25.32 -7.07
N GLU A 19 0.86 -25.58 -8.37
CA GLU A 19 1.02 -24.58 -9.42
C GLU A 19 -0.03 -23.46 -9.34
N ASP A 20 -1.30 -23.78 -9.13
CA ASP A 20 -2.38 -22.78 -9.01
C ASP A 20 -2.17 -21.88 -7.78
N ALA A 21 -1.79 -22.48 -6.65
CA ALA A 21 -1.51 -21.75 -5.42
C ALA A 21 -0.35 -20.75 -5.60
N THR A 22 0.74 -21.20 -6.22
CA THR A 22 1.92 -20.34 -6.50
C THR A 22 1.56 -19.20 -7.45
N ARG A 23 0.75 -19.46 -8.48
CA ARG A 23 0.30 -18.44 -9.45
C ARG A 23 -0.59 -17.38 -8.79
N ILE A 24 -1.56 -17.79 -7.97
CA ILE A 24 -2.45 -16.87 -7.25
C ILE A 24 -1.64 -15.99 -6.30
N GLN A 25 -0.68 -16.58 -5.58
CA GLN A 25 0.20 -15.83 -4.67
C GLN A 25 1.03 -14.79 -5.43
N ALA A 26 1.68 -15.17 -6.52
CA ALA A 26 2.48 -14.25 -7.34
C ALA A 26 1.63 -13.10 -7.91
N GLN A 27 0.43 -13.41 -8.41
CA GLN A 27 -0.51 -12.40 -8.93
C GLN A 27 -0.97 -11.44 -7.82
N PHE A 28 -1.27 -11.95 -6.63
CA PHE A 28 -1.65 -11.14 -5.48
C PHE A 28 -0.53 -10.15 -5.10
N PHE A 29 0.71 -10.63 -4.95
CA PHE A 29 1.84 -9.76 -4.63
C PHE A 29 2.11 -8.72 -5.72
N ALA A 30 2.05 -9.11 -6.99
CA ALA A 30 2.20 -8.18 -8.10
C ALA A 30 1.14 -7.07 -8.08
N GLN A 31 -0.12 -7.41 -7.76
CA GLN A 31 -1.19 -6.44 -7.62
C GLN A 31 -0.97 -5.51 -6.45
N VAL A 32 -0.62 -6.04 -5.26
CA VAL A 32 -0.37 -5.24 -4.07
C VAL A 32 0.80 -4.29 -4.29
N TYR A 33 1.93 -4.78 -4.80
CA TYR A 33 3.10 -3.95 -5.09
C TYR A 33 2.82 -2.90 -6.17
N GLY A 34 2.04 -3.24 -7.20
CA GLY A 34 1.60 -2.28 -8.20
C GLY A 34 0.78 -1.14 -7.58
N TRP A 35 -0.19 -1.45 -6.74
CA TRP A 35 -1.01 -0.43 -6.05
C TRP A 35 -0.19 0.42 -5.07
N MET A 36 0.76 -0.18 -4.34
CA MET A 36 1.63 0.57 -3.43
C MET A 36 2.58 1.49 -4.19
N ALA A 37 3.14 1.04 -5.32
CA ALA A 37 3.98 1.88 -6.17
C ALA A 37 3.21 3.09 -6.73
N VAL A 38 1.97 2.87 -7.18
CA VAL A 38 1.08 3.97 -7.62
C VAL A 38 0.79 4.92 -6.46
N GLY A 39 0.45 4.41 -5.28
CA GLY A 39 0.21 5.23 -4.10
C GLY A 39 1.42 6.10 -3.75
N LEU A 40 2.61 5.51 -3.71
CA LEU A 40 3.85 6.23 -3.43
C LEU A 40 4.15 7.30 -4.48
N ALA A 41 3.96 7.00 -5.76
CA ALA A 41 4.14 7.96 -6.85
C ALA A 41 3.16 9.14 -6.74
N LEU A 42 1.90 8.87 -6.38
CA LEU A 42 0.88 9.91 -6.15
C LEU A 42 1.24 10.78 -4.94
N THR A 43 1.63 10.17 -3.83
CA THR A 43 2.08 10.89 -2.63
C THR A 43 3.28 11.79 -2.94
N GLY A 44 4.32 11.25 -3.57
CA GLY A 44 5.52 12.00 -3.94
C GLY A 44 5.24 13.11 -4.95
N GLY A 45 4.42 12.83 -5.96
CA GLY A 45 4.01 13.81 -6.96
C GLY A 45 3.20 14.95 -6.36
N MET A 46 2.26 14.64 -5.47
CA MET A 46 1.47 15.65 -4.76
C MET A 46 2.33 16.47 -3.78
N ALA A 47 3.28 15.83 -3.11
CA ALA A 47 4.23 16.51 -2.24
C ALA A 47 5.09 17.50 -3.02
N LEU A 48 5.61 17.10 -4.19
CA LEU A 48 6.36 17.98 -5.08
C LEU A 48 5.48 19.13 -5.59
N PHE A 49 4.25 18.84 -6.02
CA PHE A 49 3.31 19.86 -6.48
C PHE A 49 3.01 20.90 -5.38
N ALA A 50 2.71 20.45 -4.16
CA ALA A 50 2.47 21.31 -3.02
C ALA A 50 3.71 22.13 -2.64
N ALA A 51 4.89 21.52 -2.67
CA ALA A 51 6.16 22.21 -2.43
C ALA A 51 6.52 23.20 -3.55
N SER A 52 5.99 23.06 -4.75
CA SER A 52 6.23 24.00 -5.87
C SER A 52 5.22 25.17 -5.93
N SER A 53 4.13 25.10 -5.17
CA SER A 53 3.03 26.08 -5.23
C SER A 53 3.05 27.01 -4.01
N PRO A 54 3.35 28.32 -4.18
CA PRO A 54 3.38 29.27 -3.07
C PRO A 54 2.05 29.37 -2.31
N ALA A 55 0.92 29.24 -3.01
CA ALA A 55 -0.41 29.27 -2.39
C ALA A 55 -0.63 28.07 -1.46
N LEU A 56 -0.21 26.86 -1.87
CA LEU A 56 -0.31 25.66 -1.04
C LEU A 56 0.67 25.71 0.12
N GLN A 57 1.88 26.21 -0.10
CA GLN A 57 2.85 26.41 0.99
C GLN A 57 2.30 27.38 2.04
N GLN A 58 1.73 28.51 1.63
CA GLN A 58 1.14 29.47 2.56
C GLN A 58 -0.06 28.88 3.30
N PHE A 59 -0.91 28.10 2.62
CA PHE A 59 -2.04 27.44 3.25
C PHE A 59 -1.61 26.42 4.31
N ILE A 60 -0.67 25.54 3.95
CA ILE A 60 -0.24 24.42 4.81
C ILE A 60 0.67 24.91 5.94
N PHE A 61 1.66 25.74 5.61
CA PHE A 61 2.74 26.13 6.53
C PHE A 61 2.59 27.54 7.11
N GLY A 62 1.69 28.37 6.57
CA GLY A 62 1.45 29.72 7.07
C GLY A 62 0.78 29.76 8.45
N SER A 63 0.14 28.67 8.88
CA SER A 63 -0.43 28.52 10.22
C SER A 63 -0.07 27.18 10.83
N ARG A 64 0.53 27.20 12.02
CA ARG A 64 0.84 25.97 12.79
C ARG A 64 -0.43 25.18 13.09
N ILE A 65 -1.58 25.85 13.26
CA ILE A 65 -2.87 25.19 13.52
C ILE A 65 -3.29 24.37 12.31
N ILE A 66 -3.11 24.89 11.08
CA ILE A 66 -3.45 24.14 9.86
C ILE A 66 -2.53 22.94 9.70
N PHE A 67 -1.22 23.13 9.86
CA PHE A 67 -0.24 22.05 9.74
C PHE A 67 -0.52 20.89 10.71
N PHE A 68 -0.65 21.17 12.02
CA PHE A 68 -0.98 20.12 13.00
C PHE A 68 -2.40 19.59 12.83
N GLY A 69 -3.33 20.43 12.38
CA GLY A 69 -4.70 20.01 12.03
C GLY A 69 -4.72 18.98 10.91
N LEU A 70 -3.88 19.14 9.87
CA LEU A 70 -3.73 18.16 8.80
C LEU A 70 -3.19 16.82 9.30
N ILE A 71 -2.17 16.85 10.18
CA ILE A 71 -1.63 15.62 10.79
C ILE A 71 -2.70 14.89 11.60
N ILE A 72 -3.45 15.61 12.45
CA ILE A 72 -4.54 15.00 13.24
C ILE A 72 -5.62 14.45 12.32
N LEU A 73 -5.99 15.20 11.27
CA LEU A 73 -6.96 14.76 10.27
C LEU A 73 -6.53 13.46 9.59
N GLU A 74 -5.26 13.33 9.21
CA GLU A 74 -4.71 12.10 8.63
C GLU A 74 -4.83 10.91 9.58
N LEU A 75 -4.49 11.11 10.86
CA LEU A 75 -4.62 10.06 11.88
C LEU A 75 -6.07 9.62 12.09
N VAL A 76 -7.01 10.57 12.09
CA VAL A 76 -8.44 10.27 12.19
C VAL A 76 -8.93 9.53 10.93
N ILE A 77 -8.52 9.97 9.75
CA ILE A 77 -8.90 9.35 8.48
C ILE A 77 -8.36 7.92 8.40
N VAL A 78 -7.09 7.68 8.71
CA VAL A 78 -6.53 6.32 8.64
C VAL A 78 -7.19 5.39 9.65
N GLY A 79 -7.44 5.85 10.89
CA GLY A 79 -8.17 5.07 11.88
C GLY A 79 -9.58 4.71 11.42
N PHE A 80 -10.29 5.67 10.83
CA PHE A 80 -11.62 5.44 10.26
C PHE A 80 -11.60 4.48 9.06
N LEU A 81 -10.66 4.67 8.12
CA LEU A 81 -10.46 3.78 6.97
C LEU A 81 -10.15 2.37 7.45
N SER A 82 -9.16 2.18 8.32
CA SER A 82 -8.80 0.87 8.86
C SER A 82 -9.98 0.13 9.51
N ALA A 83 -10.87 0.85 10.20
CA ALA A 83 -12.05 0.26 10.83
C ALA A 83 -13.17 -0.11 9.85
N ARG A 84 -13.28 0.57 8.70
CA ARG A 84 -14.43 0.46 7.78
C ARG A 84 -14.10 -0.12 6.41
N ILE A 85 -12.83 -0.22 6.04
CA ILE A 85 -12.39 -0.65 4.70
C ILE A 85 -12.94 -2.03 4.31
N PHE A 86 -13.13 -2.94 5.28
CA PHE A 86 -13.65 -4.29 5.03
C PHE A 86 -15.14 -4.32 4.65
N GLN A 87 -15.87 -3.24 4.88
CA GLN A 87 -17.30 -3.12 4.53
C GLN A 87 -17.50 -2.43 3.17
N TRP A 88 -16.42 -1.99 2.52
CA TRP A 88 -16.49 -1.21 1.28
C TRP A 88 -16.28 -2.09 0.06
N SER A 89 -16.83 -1.64 -1.07
CA SER A 89 -16.50 -2.22 -2.37
C SER A 89 -15.04 -1.94 -2.74
N LEU A 90 -14.48 -2.78 -3.63
CA LEU A 90 -13.10 -2.60 -4.12
C LEU A 90 -12.86 -1.21 -4.73
N ALA A 91 -13.85 -0.66 -5.44
CA ALA A 91 -13.76 0.66 -6.05
C ALA A 91 -13.69 1.77 -5.00
N GLN A 92 -14.53 1.70 -3.96
CA GLN A 92 -14.52 2.65 -2.85
C GLN A 92 -13.20 2.61 -2.08
N ALA A 93 -12.69 1.41 -1.78
CA ALA A 93 -11.41 1.24 -1.11
C ALA A 93 -10.24 1.85 -1.91
N LYS A 94 -10.18 1.61 -3.23
CA LYS A 94 -9.17 2.19 -4.12
C LYS A 94 -9.27 3.71 -4.20
N ALA A 95 -10.47 4.26 -4.32
CA ALA A 95 -10.68 5.71 -4.37
C ALA A 95 -10.25 6.38 -3.06
N ALA A 96 -10.61 5.79 -1.91
CA ALA A 96 -10.20 6.28 -0.60
C ALA A 96 -8.69 6.18 -0.39
N PHE A 97 -8.05 5.10 -0.86
CA PHE A 97 -6.60 4.95 -0.86
C PHE A 97 -5.91 6.07 -1.65
N VAL A 98 -6.39 6.36 -2.86
CA VAL A 98 -5.86 7.46 -3.69
C VAL A 98 -6.05 8.81 -3.00
N GLY A 99 -7.23 9.09 -2.47
CA GLY A 99 -7.50 10.33 -1.74
C GLY A 99 -6.60 10.48 -0.51
N TYR A 100 -6.40 9.40 0.24
CA TYR A 100 -5.51 9.38 1.39
C TYR A 100 -4.04 9.57 0.99
N ALA A 101 -3.59 8.94 -0.10
CA ALA A 101 -2.24 9.13 -0.64
C ALA A 101 -1.96 10.59 -1.05
N LEU A 102 -2.93 11.24 -1.69
CA LEU A 102 -2.82 12.66 -2.04
C LEU A 102 -2.78 13.57 -0.81
N LEU A 103 -3.60 13.29 0.21
CA LEU A 103 -3.57 14.02 1.48
C LEU A 103 -2.21 13.86 2.17
N ASN A 104 -1.69 12.64 2.23
CA ASN A 104 -0.34 12.38 2.75
C ASN A 104 0.72 13.15 1.96
N GLY A 105 0.58 13.26 0.64
CA GLY A 105 1.48 14.04 -0.19
C GLY A 105 1.48 15.52 0.19
N LEU A 106 0.31 16.11 0.43
CA LEU A 106 0.18 17.49 0.91
C LEU A 106 0.95 17.69 2.22
N THR A 107 0.74 16.83 3.21
CA THR A 107 1.39 16.95 4.52
C THR A 107 2.91 16.70 4.45
N LEU A 108 3.34 15.73 3.64
CA LEU A 108 4.75 15.38 3.45
C LEU A 108 5.51 16.34 2.52
N SER A 109 4.84 17.31 1.90
CA SER A 109 5.50 18.34 1.08
C SER A 109 6.60 19.11 1.82
N VAL A 110 6.54 19.15 3.16
CA VAL A 110 7.59 19.71 4.02
C VAL A 110 8.96 19.09 3.77
N ILE A 111 9.03 17.82 3.35
CA ILE A 111 10.29 17.13 3.07
C ILE A 111 11.03 17.81 1.91
N PHE A 112 10.30 18.21 0.87
CA PHE A 112 10.88 18.91 -0.29
C PHE A 112 11.32 20.34 0.03
N LEU A 113 10.79 20.93 1.10
CA LEU A 113 11.17 22.26 1.57
C LEU A 113 12.35 22.21 2.56
N ALA A 114 12.44 21.14 3.36
CA ALA A 114 13.45 20.99 4.41
C ALA A 114 14.74 20.31 3.93
N TYR A 115 14.67 19.46 2.89
CA TYR A 115 15.80 18.66 2.41
C TYR A 115 16.14 18.97 0.95
N THR A 116 17.39 18.71 0.57
CA THR A 116 17.83 18.89 -0.83
C THR A 116 17.35 17.76 -1.73
N ALA A 117 17.17 18.05 -3.02
CA ALA A 117 16.77 17.05 -4.01
C ALA A 117 17.73 15.85 -4.06
N SER A 118 19.04 16.08 -3.88
CA SER A 118 20.05 15.01 -3.80
C SER A 118 19.81 14.08 -2.60
N SER A 119 19.51 14.64 -1.43
CA SER A 119 19.18 13.86 -0.22
C SER A 119 17.89 13.06 -0.37
N ILE A 120 16.88 13.64 -1.00
CA ILE A 120 15.59 12.98 -1.24
C ILE A 120 15.79 11.82 -2.24
N ALA A 121 16.45 12.08 -3.37
CA ALA A 121 16.68 11.07 -4.40
C ALA A 121 17.51 9.90 -3.87
N SER A 122 18.63 10.18 -3.21
CA SER A 122 19.47 9.12 -2.62
C SER A 122 18.69 8.27 -1.61
N THR A 123 17.95 8.89 -0.69
CA THR A 123 17.13 8.16 0.29
C THR A 123 16.06 7.31 -0.40
N PHE A 124 15.38 7.83 -1.42
CA PHE A 124 14.39 7.08 -2.19
C PHE A 124 15.00 5.87 -2.89
N PHE A 125 16.11 6.03 -3.61
CA PHE A 125 16.74 4.92 -4.33
C PHE A 125 17.35 3.88 -3.38
N THR A 126 17.95 4.31 -2.26
CA THR A 126 18.46 3.37 -1.25
C THR A 126 17.35 2.55 -0.63
N THR A 127 16.24 3.18 -0.24
CA THR A 127 15.09 2.48 0.38
C THR A 127 14.37 1.59 -0.63
N ALA A 128 14.18 2.05 -1.88
CA ALA A 128 13.60 1.24 -2.95
C ALA A 128 14.46 0.02 -3.29
N LEU A 129 15.78 0.19 -3.36
CA LEU A 129 16.71 -0.91 -3.58
C LEU A 129 16.65 -1.91 -2.43
N MET A 130 16.70 -1.44 -1.18
CA MET A 130 16.61 -2.29 0.01
C MET A 130 15.30 -3.08 0.03
N PHE A 131 14.16 -2.41 -0.22
CA PHE A 131 12.86 -3.07 -0.31
C PHE A 131 12.82 -4.09 -1.44
N GLY A 132 13.36 -3.77 -2.61
CA GLY A 132 13.41 -4.68 -3.76
C GLY A 132 14.26 -5.92 -3.48
N VAL A 133 15.46 -5.74 -2.93
CA VAL A 133 16.36 -6.85 -2.56
C VAL A 133 15.72 -7.73 -1.49
N MET A 134 15.10 -7.14 -0.46
CA MET A 134 14.43 -7.89 0.60
C MET A 134 13.14 -8.58 0.12
N SER A 135 12.40 -7.97 -0.79
CA SER A 135 11.22 -8.60 -1.40
C SER A 135 11.62 -9.80 -2.26
N ALA A 136 12.68 -9.68 -3.05
CA ALA A 136 13.22 -10.80 -3.82
C ALA A 136 13.75 -11.89 -2.87
N PHE A 137 14.51 -11.51 -1.85
CA PHE A 137 15.04 -12.45 -0.86
C PHE A 137 13.93 -13.22 -0.15
N GLY A 138 12.87 -12.54 0.32
CA GLY A 138 11.71 -13.15 0.97
C GLY A 138 10.84 -14.01 0.03
N TYR A 139 10.85 -13.71 -1.28
CA TYR A 139 10.17 -14.53 -2.28
C TYR A 139 10.93 -15.84 -2.59
N PHE A 140 12.26 -15.76 -2.73
CA PHE A 140 13.09 -16.92 -3.07
C PHE A 140 13.48 -17.77 -1.86
N THR A 141 13.59 -17.15 -0.68
CA THR A 141 14.00 -17.83 0.55
C THR A 141 12.75 -18.29 1.30
N LYS A 142 12.51 -19.60 1.35
CA LYS A 142 11.40 -20.24 2.08
C LYS A 142 11.60 -20.22 3.61
N SER A 143 12.12 -19.13 4.15
CA SER A 143 12.29 -18.98 5.60
C SER A 143 10.91 -18.79 6.22
N ASP A 144 10.48 -19.78 6.99
CA ASP A 144 9.27 -19.68 7.78
C ASP A 144 9.49 -18.69 8.94
N LEU A 145 8.96 -17.47 8.75
CA LEU A 145 9.04 -16.38 9.73
C LEU A 145 7.84 -16.39 10.70
N SER A 146 6.97 -17.39 10.65
CA SER A 146 5.78 -17.49 11.52
C SER A 146 6.13 -17.45 13.02
N GLY A 147 7.33 -17.91 13.40
CA GLY A 147 7.84 -17.83 14.77
C GLY A 147 8.23 -16.42 15.25
N TRP A 148 8.51 -15.50 14.33
CA TRP A 148 8.92 -14.12 14.66
C TRP A 148 7.74 -13.18 14.94
N GLY A 149 6.53 -13.54 14.51
CA GLY A 149 5.32 -12.74 14.73
C GLY A 149 4.84 -12.65 16.19
N LYS A 150 5.44 -13.41 17.11
CA LYS A 150 5.22 -13.24 18.57
C LYS A 150 6.12 -12.17 19.21
N LEU A 151 7.13 -11.67 18.48
CA LEU A 151 8.13 -10.72 18.96
C LEU A 151 8.00 -9.31 18.33
N LEU A 152 7.17 -9.15 17.28
CA LEU A 152 6.93 -7.91 16.52
C LEU A 152 5.48 -7.48 16.63
#